data_AF-A0A1H5V778-F1
#
_entry.id   AF-A0A1H5V778-F1
#
_cell.length_a   1.000
_cell.length_b   1.000
_cell.length_c   1.000
_cell.angle_alpha   90.00
_cell.angle_beta   90.00
_cell.angle_gamma   90.00
#
_symmetry.space_group_name_H-M   'P 1'
#
loop_
_entity.id
_entity.type
_entity.pdbx_description
1 polymer ?
#
loop_
_entity_poly.entity_id
_entity_poly.type
_entity_poly.pdbx_seq_one_letter_code
_entity_poly.pdbx_strand_id
1 'polypeptide(L)'
;MIIKKLAIIGASYLQLPLVKKAKEMGIETHCFAWREGAVCADVADFFYPISIVEKDEILKKCQEIGIDGITTIASDTAVVTVNYVASRMGLLSNPDDYSEVTTNKYKMRQCFLENDVPSPKFTLVEDANHYQISGFRFPLIVKPTDRSGSRGVEKVLDPVQLEEAIVRAQKESFEHKAIIEEFVTGKEISVESISFEGKHYILQITDKVTTGAPFFVELEHHQPSSLPDDIKEQVCKIVLNALDALHIQYGAGHSELKITENGDIKVIEIGARMGGDFIGSNLVQLSTGYDFLKGVIEVSLGDFHEPKIIEQHYSGVYFLSEETQYLKPIIEHWCDYPEILEAEINNEELRRVECSGDRSGYLIYQSDKKYKI
;
A
#
# COMPACT_ATOMS: atom_id res chain seq x y z
N MET A 1 23.39 -25.31 8.90
CA MET A 1 21.96 -25.02 8.67
C MET A 1 21.78 -24.82 7.19
N ILE A 2 20.68 -25.31 6.60
CA ILE A 2 20.36 -25.04 5.20
C ILE A 2 19.92 -23.57 5.14
N ILE A 3 20.57 -22.77 4.28
CA ILE A 3 20.22 -21.36 4.10
C ILE A 3 18.90 -21.31 3.33
N LYS A 4 17.92 -20.58 3.87
CA LYS A 4 16.62 -20.36 3.23
C LYS A 4 16.77 -19.41 2.03
N LYS A 5 16.01 -19.66 0.97
CA LYS A 5 16.00 -18.84 -0.25
C LYS A 5 14.66 -18.14 -0.43
N LEU A 6 14.69 -16.82 -0.55
CA LEU A 6 13.50 -15.99 -0.71
C LEU A 6 13.49 -15.28 -2.06
N ALA A 7 12.45 -15.52 -2.86
CA ALA A 7 12.16 -14.69 -4.02
C ALA A 7 11.45 -13.39 -3.60
N ILE A 8 11.91 -12.26 -4.11
CA ILE A 8 11.30 -10.95 -3.90
C ILE A 8 10.91 -10.38 -5.26
N ILE A 9 9.62 -10.16 -5.46
CA ILE A 9 9.10 -9.62 -6.72
C ILE A 9 9.08 -8.09 -6.65
N GLY A 10 9.91 -7.44 -7.47
CA GLY A 10 10.21 -6.01 -7.38
C GLY A 10 11.60 -5.76 -6.78
N ALA A 11 12.25 -4.71 -7.26
CA ALA A 11 13.62 -4.36 -6.87
C ALA A 11 13.83 -2.84 -6.74
N SER A 12 12.76 -2.07 -6.65
CA SER A 12 12.84 -0.61 -6.50
C SER A 12 13.23 -0.21 -5.08
N TYR A 13 13.35 1.09 -4.81
CA TYR A 13 13.57 1.60 -3.45
C TYR A 13 12.46 1.14 -2.48
N LEU A 14 11.25 0.88 -2.97
CA LEU A 14 10.13 0.40 -2.15
C LEU A 14 10.34 -1.02 -1.60
N GLN A 15 11.06 -1.89 -2.32
CA GLN A 15 11.36 -3.25 -1.86
C GLN A 15 12.70 -3.34 -1.11
N LEU A 16 13.52 -2.28 -1.15
CA LEU A 16 14.83 -2.27 -0.52
C LEU A 16 14.81 -2.62 0.99
N PRO A 17 13.87 -2.10 1.81
CA PRO A 17 13.80 -2.48 3.23
C PRO A 17 13.59 -3.98 3.43
N LEU A 18 12.75 -4.62 2.60
CA LEU A 18 12.49 -6.05 2.66
C LEU A 18 13.74 -6.87 2.31
N VAL A 19 14.46 -6.48 1.25
CA VAL A 19 15.70 -7.16 0.82
C VAL A 19 16.76 -7.06 1.92
N LYS A 20 16.95 -5.87 2.50
CA LYS A 20 17.88 -5.66 3.63
C LYS A 20 17.50 -6.52 4.84
N LYS A 21 16.21 -6.53 5.21
CA LYS A 21 15.71 -7.35 6.33
C LYS A 21 15.94 -8.84 6.12
N ALA A 22 15.67 -9.36 4.92
CA ALA A 22 15.94 -10.77 4.62
C ALA A 22 17.43 -11.12 4.77
N LYS A 23 18.34 -10.24 4.33
CA LYS A 23 19.79 -10.44 4.52
C LYS A 23 20.21 -10.36 5.98
N GLU A 24 19.66 -9.44 6.77
CA GLU A 24 19.86 -9.38 8.23
C GLU A 24 19.43 -10.69 8.92
N MET A 25 18.37 -11.32 8.41
CA MET A 25 17.88 -12.62 8.88
C MET A 25 18.71 -13.82 8.37
N GLY A 26 19.74 -13.58 7.55
CA GLY A 26 20.61 -14.64 6.99
C GLY A 26 19.95 -15.46 5.87
N ILE A 27 19.01 -14.88 5.15
CA ILE A 27 18.28 -15.49 4.02
C ILE A 27 18.93 -15.08 2.70
N GLU A 28 19.09 -16.04 1.78
CA GLU A 28 19.57 -15.80 0.41
C GLU A 28 18.44 -15.16 -0.43
N THR A 29 18.71 -13.99 -1.02
CA THR A 29 17.71 -13.15 -1.68
C THR A 29 17.80 -13.21 -3.21
N HIS A 30 16.64 -13.42 -3.85
CA HIS A 30 16.49 -13.48 -5.31
C HIS A 30 15.49 -12.41 -5.77
N CYS A 31 15.96 -11.31 -6.34
CA CYS A 31 15.11 -10.20 -6.80
C CYS A 31 14.78 -10.28 -8.29
N PHE A 32 13.53 -9.98 -8.64
CA PHE A 32 13.03 -9.96 -10.02
C PHE A 32 12.45 -8.57 -10.35
N ALA A 33 13.01 -7.88 -11.33
CA ALA A 33 12.46 -6.64 -11.89
C ALA A 33 13.16 -6.29 -13.21
N TRP A 34 12.71 -5.25 -13.92
CA TRP A 34 13.56 -4.59 -14.91
C TRP A 34 14.82 -4.02 -14.25
N ARG A 35 15.93 -3.96 -14.99
CA ARG A 35 17.19 -3.36 -14.46
C ARG A 35 17.04 -1.86 -14.21
N GLU A 36 16.29 -1.16 -15.06
CA GLU A 36 16.02 0.26 -14.88
C GLU A 36 15.22 0.49 -13.59
N GLY A 37 15.73 1.34 -12.69
CA GLY A 37 15.11 1.62 -11.39
C GLY A 37 15.29 0.54 -10.32
N ALA A 38 15.99 -0.56 -10.61
CA ALA A 38 16.20 -1.65 -9.65
C ALA A 38 17.35 -1.38 -8.66
N VAL A 39 17.10 -0.53 -7.67
CA VAL A 39 18.02 -0.23 -6.57
C VAL A 39 18.48 -1.49 -5.81
N CYS A 40 17.61 -2.49 -5.68
CA CYS A 40 17.95 -3.73 -4.98
C CYS A 40 18.91 -4.64 -5.77
N ALA A 41 19.16 -4.36 -7.05
CA ALA A 41 19.98 -5.22 -7.89
C ALA A 41 21.45 -5.32 -7.43
N ASP A 42 21.93 -4.32 -6.69
CA ASP A 42 23.29 -4.28 -6.12
C ASP A 42 23.31 -4.66 -4.63
N VAL A 43 22.14 -4.99 -4.05
CA VAL A 43 21.97 -5.33 -2.62
C VAL A 43 21.59 -6.80 -2.45
N ALA A 44 20.72 -7.33 -3.32
CA ALA A 44 20.32 -8.73 -3.32
C ALA A 44 21.49 -9.67 -3.62
N ASP A 45 21.40 -10.92 -3.17
CA ASP A 45 22.43 -11.93 -3.48
C ASP A 45 22.37 -12.33 -4.96
N PHE A 46 21.16 -12.38 -5.52
CA PHE A 46 20.93 -12.60 -6.94
C PHE A 46 19.86 -11.65 -7.49
N PHE A 47 20.10 -11.12 -8.68
CA PHE A 47 19.16 -10.27 -9.41
C PHE A 47 18.89 -10.83 -10.80
N TYR A 48 17.62 -10.88 -11.18
CA TYR A 48 17.15 -11.35 -12.47
C TYR A 48 16.41 -10.21 -13.18
N PRO A 49 16.88 -9.76 -14.37
CA PRO A 49 16.27 -8.66 -15.12
C PRO A 49 14.97 -9.10 -15.83
N ILE A 50 14.05 -9.71 -15.09
CA ILE A 50 12.76 -10.23 -15.56
C ILE A 50 11.68 -9.30 -15.03
N SER A 51 10.79 -8.83 -15.89
CA SER A 51 9.68 -7.95 -15.49
C SER A 51 8.78 -8.63 -14.47
N ILE A 52 8.30 -7.87 -13.47
CA ILE A 52 7.47 -8.41 -12.38
C ILE A 52 6.15 -9.02 -12.85
N VAL A 53 5.71 -8.74 -14.08
CA VAL A 53 4.48 -9.30 -14.68
C VAL A 53 4.73 -10.57 -15.51
N GLU A 54 5.98 -10.93 -15.77
CA GLU A 54 6.38 -12.12 -16.56
C GLU A 54 6.36 -13.37 -15.68
N LYS A 55 5.18 -13.66 -15.13
CA LYS A 55 4.95 -14.67 -14.09
C LYS A 55 5.41 -16.08 -14.48
N ASP A 56 5.34 -16.45 -15.76
CA ASP A 56 5.80 -17.76 -16.25
C ASP A 56 7.33 -17.86 -16.28
N GLU A 57 8.02 -16.80 -16.68
CA GLU A 57 9.49 -16.75 -16.65
C GLU A 57 10.01 -16.77 -15.21
N ILE A 58 9.36 -16.01 -14.32
CA ILE A 58 9.67 -15.99 -12.89
C ILE A 58 9.44 -17.36 -12.26
N LEU A 59 8.31 -18.02 -12.55
CA LEU A 59 8.01 -19.37 -12.07
C LEU A 59 9.12 -20.35 -12.46
N LYS A 60 9.49 -20.39 -13.75
CA LYS A 60 10.55 -21.27 -14.24
C LYS A 60 11.86 -21.01 -13.50
N LYS A 61 12.23 -19.74 -13.32
CA LYS A 61 13.46 -19.38 -12.60
C LYS A 61 13.41 -19.78 -11.13
N CYS A 62 12.28 -19.56 -10.45
CA CYS A 62 12.08 -19.95 -9.06
C CYS A 62 12.17 -21.46 -8.86
N GLN A 63 11.64 -22.25 -9.81
CA GLN A 63 11.79 -23.71 -9.82
C GLN A 63 13.25 -24.16 -9.98
N GLU A 64 14.03 -23.51 -10.86
CA GLU A 64 15.46 -23.78 -11.02
C GLU A 64 16.26 -23.46 -9.74
N ILE A 65 15.89 -22.41 -9.03
CA ILE A 65 16.54 -21.98 -7.78
C ILE A 65 16.19 -22.91 -6.60
N GLY A 66 14.94 -23.39 -6.56
CA GLY A 66 14.38 -24.09 -5.41
C GLY A 66 14.17 -23.15 -4.23
N ILE A 67 13.35 -22.10 -4.42
CA ILE A 67 13.02 -21.13 -3.36
C ILE A 67 12.16 -21.76 -2.24
N ASP A 68 12.34 -21.27 -1.01
CA ASP A 68 11.56 -21.66 0.16
C ASP A 68 10.34 -20.76 0.39
N GLY A 69 10.35 -19.56 -0.18
CA GLY A 69 9.28 -18.58 -0.05
C GLY A 69 9.36 -17.52 -1.14
N ILE A 70 8.26 -16.79 -1.33
CA ILE A 70 8.16 -15.69 -2.28
C ILE A 70 7.27 -14.60 -1.71
N THR A 71 7.67 -13.33 -1.85
CA THR A 71 6.89 -12.20 -1.33
C THR A 71 7.20 -10.90 -2.06
N THR A 72 6.48 -9.84 -1.70
CA THR A 72 6.69 -8.46 -2.15
C THR A 72 6.12 -7.49 -1.12
N ILE A 73 6.48 -6.21 -1.22
CA ILE A 73 5.89 -5.11 -0.45
C ILE A 73 5.61 -3.93 -1.38
N ALA A 74 4.66 -3.07 -1.03
CA ALA A 74 4.37 -1.80 -1.72
C ALA A 74 4.09 -1.88 -3.25
N SER A 75 3.74 -3.06 -3.78
CA SER A 75 3.38 -3.22 -5.20
C SER A 75 2.22 -4.19 -5.37
N ASP A 76 1.04 -3.66 -5.70
CA ASP A 76 -0.16 -4.47 -5.95
C ASP A 76 -0.01 -5.35 -7.20
N THR A 77 0.68 -4.85 -8.24
CA THR A 77 0.98 -5.62 -9.45
C THR A 77 1.86 -6.83 -9.16
N ALA A 78 2.83 -6.70 -8.24
CA ALA A 78 3.71 -7.80 -7.88
C ALA A 78 2.98 -8.92 -7.11
N VAL A 79 1.93 -8.59 -6.34
CA VAL A 79 1.14 -9.58 -5.57
C VAL A 79 0.53 -10.64 -6.49
N VAL A 80 0.05 -10.26 -7.67
CA VAL A 80 -0.51 -11.20 -8.66
C VAL A 80 0.53 -12.27 -9.05
N THR A 81 1.77 -11.84 -9.29
CA THR A 81 2.88 -12.74 -9.63
C THR A 81 3.33 -13.58 -8.44
N VAL A 82 3.38 -13.01 -7.24
CA VAL A 82 3.69 -13.73 -6.00
C VAL A 82 2.71 -14.90 -5.82
N ASN A 83 1.40 -14.63 -5.87
CA ASN A 83 0.38 -15.67 -5.69
C ASN A 83 0.47 -16.72 -6.79
N TYR A 84 0.60 -16.30 -8.05
CA TYR A 84 0.72 -17.21 -9.20
C TYR A 84 1.90 -18.18 -9.08
N VAL A 85 3.08 -17.68 -8.71
CA VAL A 85 4.29 -18.49 -8.60
C VAL A 85 4.21 -19.41 -7.38
N ALA A 86 3.83 -18.85 -6.23
CA ALA A 86 3.71 -19.61 -4.99
C ALA A 86 2.73 -20.78 -5.12
N SER A 87 1.53 -20.55 -5.67
CA SER A 87 0.50 -21.59 -5.80
C SER A 87 0.96 -22.76 -6.68
N ARG A 88 1.69 -22.48 -7.76
CA ARG A 88 2.26 -23.50 -8.68
C ARG A 88 3.47 -24.23 -8.10
N MET A 89 4.14 -23.63 -7.11
CA MET A 89 5.25 -24.25 -6.40
C MET A 89 4.83 -24.95 -5.11
N GLY A 90 3.54 -24.84 -4.71
CA GLY A 90 3.05 -25.36 -3.44
C GLY A 90 3.56 -24.59 -2.22
N LEU A 91 3.91 -23.31 -2.40
CA LEU A 91 4.29 -22.38 -1.34
C LEU A 91 3.05 -21.65 -0.80
N LEU A 92 3.20 -20.96 0.33
CA LEU A 92 2.11 -20.20 0.93
C LEU A 92 1.74 -18.99 0.07
N SER A 93 0.45 -18.86 -0.24
CA SER A 93 -0.09 -17.71 -0.97
C SER A 93 -1.58 -17.52 -0.77
N ASN A 94 -2.04 -16.32 -1.13
CA ASN A 94 -3.47 -16.09 -1.29
C ASN A 94 -3.97 -16.82 -2.56
N PRO A 95 -5.27 -17.15 -2.63
CA PRO A 95 -5.83 -17.84 -3.79
C PRO A 95 -5.63 -17.04 -5.09
N ASP A 96 -5.21 -17.72 -6.15
CA ASP A 96 -5.02 -17.14 -7.49
C ASP A 96 -6.27 -16.37 -7.96
N ASP A 97 -7.45 -16.99 -7.82
CA ASP A 97 -8.73 -16.46 -8.28
C ASP A 97 -9.15 -15.15 -7.58
N TYR A 98 -8.56 -14.86 -6.40
CA TYR A 98 -8.81 -13.62 -5.65
C TYR A 98 -7.75 -12.53 -5.89
N SER A 99 -6.64 -12.87 -6.54
CA SER A 99 -5.61 -11.87 -6.86
C SER A 99 -6.18 -10.74 -7.73
N GLU A 100 -7.03 -11.08 -8.69
CA GLU A 100 -7.70 -10.09 -9.53
C GLU A 100 -8.75 -9.28 -8.76
N VAL A 101 -9.49 -9.88 -7.81
CA VAL A 101 -10.46 -9.17 -6.97
C VAL A 101 -9.77 -8.10 -6.12
N THR A 102 -8.60 -8.40 -5.57
CA THR A 102 -7.82 -7.47 -4.73
C THR A 102 -7.10 -6.37 -5.50
N THR A 103 -6.97 -6.50 -6.83
CA THR A 103 -6.22 -5.54 -7.68
C THR A 103 -7.10 -4.78 -8.67
N ASN A 104 -8.31 -5.29 -8.94
CA ASN A 104 -9.32 -4.63 -9.76
C ASN A 104 -10.34 -3.92 -8.86
N LYS A 105 -10.37 -2.58 -8.95
CA LYS A 105 -11.21 -1.68 -8.15
C LYS A 105 -12.70 -1.99 -8.29
N TYR A 106 -13.17 -2.37 -9.48
CA TYR A 106 -14.58 -2.72 -9.67
C TYR A 106 -14.93 -4.05 -9.01
N LYS A 107 -14.12 -5.09 -9.22
CA LYS A 107 -14.32 -6.41 -8.58
C LYS A 107 -14.24 -6.31 -7.06
N MET A 108 -13.31 -5.53 -6.52
CA MET A 108 -13.22 -5.24 -5.09
C MET A 108 -14.51 -4.60 -4.56
N ARG A 109 -15.07 -3.63 -5.27
CA ARG A 109 -16.34 -2.98 -4.87
C ARG A 109 -17.53 -3.92 -4.93
N GLN A 110 -17.59 -4.81 -5.93
CA GLN A 110 -18.63 -5.85 -5.98
C GLN A 110 -18.51 -6.81 -4.79
N CYS A 111 -17.29 -7.29 -4.50
CA CYS A 111 -17.02 -8.13 -3.33
C CYS A 111 -17.46 -7.44 -2.03
N PHE A 112 -17.15 -6.15 -1.86
CA PHE A 112 -17.57 -5.37 -0.69
C PHE A 112 -19.09 -5.26 -0.59
N LEU A 113 -19.78 -4.98 -1.70
CA LEU A 113 -21.24 -4.91 -1.73
C LEU A 113 -21.90 -6.25 -1.35
N GLU A 114 -21.36 -7.36 -1.85
CA GLU A 114 -21.88 -8.71 -1.58
C GLU A 114 -21.66 -9.18 -0.12
N ASN A 115 -20.69 -8.57 0.58
CA ASN A 115 -20.30 -8.93 1.94
C ASN A 115 -20.57 -7.82 2.98
N ASP A 116 -21.44 -6.86 2.65
CA ASP A 116 -21.82 -5.74 3.52
C ASP A 116 -20.62 -4.92 4.05
N VAL A 117 -19.52 -4.86 3.29
CA VAL A 117 -18.37 -4.00 3.59
C VAL A 117 -18.68 -2.59 3.09
N PRO A 118 -18.65 -1.55 3.95
CA PRO A 118 -19.07 -0.22 3.54
C PRO A 118 -18.03 0.39 2.59
N SER A 119 -18.43 0.64 1.34
CA SER A 119 -17.62 1.32 0.33
C SER A 119 -18.40 2.47 -0.34
N PRO A 120 -17.72 3.33 -1.13
CA PRO A 120 -18.43 4.31 -1.97
C PRO A 120 -19.42 3.62 -2.90
N LYS A 121 -20.53 4.29 -3.22
CA LYS A 121 -21.41 3.86 -4.32
C LYS A 121 -20.62 3.92 -5.62
N PHE A 122 -20.82 2.96 -6.51
CA PHE A 122 -20.01 2.78 -7.71
C PHE A 122 -20.81 2.27 -8.91
N THR A 123 -20.31 2.53 -10.12
CA THR A 123 -20.79 1.91 -11.36
C THR A 123 -19.62 1.66 -12.32
N LEU A 124 -19.71 0.59 -13.09
CA LEU A 124 -18.77 0.28 -14.16
C LEU A 124 -19.09 1.11 -15.41
N VAL A 125 -18.05 1.44 -16.18
CA VAL A 125 -18.14 2.00 -17.52
C VAL A 125 -17.29 1.15 -18.45
N GLU A 126 -17.96 0.41 -19.34
CA GLU A 126 -17.32 -0.37 -20.41
C GLU A 126 -17.37 0.38 -21.73
N ASP A 127 -18.49 1.05 -22.03
CA ASP A 127 -18.67 1.97 -23.15
C ASP A 127 -18.82 3.39 -22.59
N ALA A 128 -17.98 4.31 -23.06
CA ALA A 128 -18.02 5.71 -22.63
C ALA A 128 -19.37 6.39 -22.92
N ASN A 129 -20.17 5.84 -23.85
CA ASN A 129 -21.51 6.35 -24.15
C ASN A 129 -22.62 5.72 -23.29
N HIS A 130 -22.31 4.69 -22.49
CA HIS A 130 -23.29 3.93 -21.74
C HIS A 130 -22.87 3.68 -20.29
N TYR A 131 -23.35 4.55 -19.40
CA TYR A 131 -23.19 4.42 -17.95
C TYR A 131 -24.43 4.95 -17.21
N GLN A 132 -24.63 4.51 -15.96
CA GLN A 132 -25.79 4.91 -15.14
C GLN A 132 -25.33 5.57 -13.84
N ILE A 133 -25.42 6.89 -13.80
CA ILE A 133 -25.14 7.69 -12.60
C ILE A 133 -26.42 8.16 -11.88
N SER A 134 -27.54 7.46 -12.11
CA SER A 134 -28.80 7.78 -11.44
C SER A 134 -28.65 7.67 -9.91
N GLY A 135 -28.98 8.76 -9.22
CA GLY A 135 -28.85 8.87 -7.77
C GLY A 135 -27.41 9.01 -7.26
N PHE A 136 -26.42 9.29 -8.10
CA PHE A 136 -25.11 9.78 -7.66
C PHE A 136 -25.17 11.30 -7.44
N ARG A 137 -24.27 11.83 -6.61
CA ARG A 137 -24.11 13.28 -6.39
C ARG A 137 -22.67 13.68 -6.67
N PHE A 138 -22.50 14.78 -7.40
CA PHE A 138 -21.19 15.37 -7.63
C PHE A 138 -20.65 16.02 -6.34
N PRO A 139 -19.31 16.05 -6.14
CA PRO A 139 -18.30 15.53 -7.06
C PRO A 139 -18.22 13.99 -7.09
N LEU A 140 -17.73 13.46 -8.20
CA LEU A 140 -17.49 12.02 -8.42
C LEU A 140 -15.99 11.76 -8.57
N ILE A 141 -15.60 10.49 -8.45
CA ILE A 141 -14.27 10.02 -8.81
C ILE A 141 -14.40 9.10 -10.02
N VAL A 142 -13.59 9.34 -11.04
CA VAL A 142 -13.43 8.45 -12.19
C VAL A 142 -12.02 7.90 -12.16
N LYS A 143 -11.87 6.58 -12.28
CA LYS A 143 -10.56 5.93 -12.25
C LYS A 143 -10.53 4.66 -13.10
N PRO A 144 -9.37 4.20 -13.57
CA PRO A 144 -9.23 2.91 -14.24
C PRO A 144 -9.60 1.76 -13.27
N THR A 145 -10.10 0.64 -13.79
CA THR A 145 -10.44 -0.52 -12.96
C THR A 145 -9.19 -1.22 -12.41
N ASP A 146 -8.07 -1.19 -13.13
CA ASP A 146 -6.95 -2.12 -12.99
C ASP A 146 -5.57 -1.43 -12.97
N ARG A 147 -5.52 -0.16 -12.51
CA ARG A 147 -4.29 0.62 -12.34
C ARG A 147 -4.04 1.02 -10.89
N SER A 148 -2.78 1.29 -10.59
CA SER A 148 -2.26 1.77 -9.31
C SER A 148 -1.51 3.10 -9.46
N GLY A 149 -1.15 3.72 -8.33
CA GLY A 149 -0.36 4.96 -8.31
C GLY A 149 -1.12 6.20 -8.80
N SER A 150 -2.43 6.26 -8.56
CA SER A 150 -3.31 7.38 -8.93
C SER A 150 -3.36 7.75 -10.42
N ARG A 151 -2.81 6.91 -11.30
CA ARG A 151 -2.81 7.12 -12.75
C ARG A 151 -4.23 7.08 -13.30
N GLY A 152 -4.65 8.16 -13.97
CA GLY A 152 -5.99 8.29 -14.55
C GLY A 152 -7.11 8.47 -13.52
N VAL A 153 -6.79 8.78 -12.27
CA VAL A 153 -7.78 9.10 -11.23
C VAL A 153 -8.13 10.59 -11.30
N GLU A 154 -9.41 10.91 -11.49
CA GLU A 154 -9.88 12.28 -11.61
C GLU A 154 -11.10 12.54 -10.73
N LYS A 155 -11.08 13.68 -10.03
CA LYS A 155 -12.25 14.22 -9.32
C LYS A 155 -13.07 15.07 -10.29
N VAL A 156 -14.26 14.60 -10.62
CA VAL A 156 -15.19 15.23 -11.56
C VAL A 156 -16.18 16.07 -10.76
N LEU A 157 -16.25 17.38 -11.02
CA LEU A 157 -17.07 18.33 -10.25
C LEU A 157 -18.49 18.50 -10.79
N ASP A 158 -18.69 18.22 -12.08
CA ASP A 158 -19.97 18.38 -12.76
C ASP A 158 -20.08 17.43 -13.98
N PRO A 159 -21.29 17.23 -14.53
CA PRO A 159 -21.50 16.29 -15.64
C PRO A 159 -20.69 16.57 -16.91
N VAL A 160 -20.28 17.82 -17.17
CA VAL A 160 -19.59 18.19 -18.42
C VAL A 160 -18.18 17.61 -18.47
N GLN A 161 -17.57 17.40 -17.31
CA GLN A 161 -16.22 16.83 -17.17
C GLN A 161 -16.19 15.29 -17.27
N LEU A 162 -17.35 14.63 -17.21
CA LEU A 162 -17.42 13.19 -16.97
C LEU A 162 -16.93 12.37 -18.17
N GLU A 163 -17.31 12.74 -19.39
CA GLU A 163 -16.92 12.04 -20.61
C GLU A 163 -15.39 12.04 -20.80
N GLU A 164 -14.76 13.20 -20.62
CA GLU A 164 -13.31 13.33 -20.77
C GLU A 164 -12.55 12.52 -19.72
N ALA A 165 -13.00 12.55 -18.46
CA ALA A 165 -12.41 11.77 -17.38
C ALA A 165 -12.55 10.24 -17.62
N ILE A 166 -13.69 9.78 -18.15
CA ILE A 166 -13.90 8.37 -18.52
C ILE A 166 -12.90 7.95 -19.60
N VAL A 167 -12.78 8.73 -20.68
CA VAL A 167 -11.87 8.40 -21.79
C VAL A 167 -10.43 8.32 -21.31
N ARG A 168 -10.00 9.25 -20.44
CA ARG A 168 -8.65 9.23 -19.85
C ARG A 168 -8.43 8.00 -18.97
N ALA A 169 -9.39 7.66 -18.10
CA ALA A 169 -9.31 6.46 -17.27
C ALA A 169 -9.25 5.16 -18.10
N GLN A 170 -10.09 5.04 -19.15
CA GLN A 170 -10.07 3.87 -20.04
C GLN A 170 -8.77 3.76 -20.85
N LYS A 171 -8.15 4.88 -21.21
CA LYS A 171 -6.86 4.87 -21.90
C LYS A 171 -5.72 4.33 -21.02
N GLU A 172 -5.75 4.64 -19.73
CA GLU A 172 -4.78 4.09 -18.78
C GLU A 172 -5.08 2.63 -18.45
N SER A 173 -6.34 2.21 -18.34
CA SER A 173 -6.73 0.83 -18.02
C SER A 173 -6.18 -0.22 -19.00
N PHE A 174 -5.77 -1.40 -18.50
CA PHE A 174 -5.41 -2.52 -19.38
C PHE A 174 -6.65 -3.17 -20.02
N GLU A 175 -7.76 -3.20 -19.29
CA GLU A 175 -9.06 -3.67 -19.76
C GLU A 175 -9.84 -2.63 -20.58
N HIS A 176 -9.33 -1.40 -20.67
CA HIS A 176 -10.05 -0.24 -21.22
C HIS A 176 -11.38 0.05 -20.52
N LYS A 177 -11.44 -0.18 -19.20
CA LYS A 177 -12.62 0.06 -18.37
C LYS A 177 -12.36 1.14 -17.32
N ALA A 178 -13.43 1.83 -16.94
CA ALA A 178 -13.41 2.82 -15.87
C ALA A 178 -14.46 2.50 -14.83
N ILE A 179 -14.25 2.97 -13.61
CA ILE A 179 -15.22 2.96 -12.52
C ILE A 179 -15.53 4.40 -12.12
N ILE A 180 -16.81 4.70 -11.96
CA ILE A 180 -17.30 5.96 -11.39
C ILE A 180 -17.71 5.68 -9.96
N GLU A 181 -17.22 6.47 -9.01
CA GLU A 181 -17.52 6.37 -7.58
C GLU A 181 -18.03 7.70 -7.02
N GLU A 182 -18.83 7.63 -5.95
CA GLU A 182 -19.08 8.81 -5.11
C GLU A 182 -17.79 9.30 -4.47
N PHE A 183 -17.57 10.62 -4.49
CA PHE A 183 -16.45 11.21 -3.77
C PHE A 183 -16.72 11.22 -2.27
N VAL A 184 -15.99 10.41 -1.52
CA VAL A 184 -16.06 10.41 -0.05
C VAL A 184 -15.16 11.50 0.51
N THR A 185 -15.76 12.41 1.27
CA THR A 185 -15.07 13.44 2.06
C THR A 185 -14.78 12.95 3.47
N GLY A 186 -13.84 13.63 4.14
CA GLY A 186 -13.52 13.38 5.54
C GLY A 186 -12.08 12.92 5.76
N LYS A 187 -11.81 12.45 6.97
CA LYS A 187 -10.47 12.07 7.43
C LYS A 187 -10.04 10.78 6.76
N GLU A 188 -8.83 10.77 6.21
CA GLU A 188 -8.23 9.59 5.59
C GLU A 188 -7.28 8.90 6.57
N ILE A 189 -7.36 7.56 6.60
CA ILE A 189 -6.51 6.71 7.42
C ILE A 189 -6.05 5.49 6.63
N SER A 190 -4.95 4.87 7.08
CA SER A 190 -4.68 3.47 6.74
C SER A 190 -4.74 2.56 7.96
N VAL A 191 -4.92 1.27 7.71
CA VAL A 191 -4.82 0.21 8.71
C VAL A 191 -3.85 -0.83 8.16
N GLU A 192 -2.76 -1.05 8.90
CA GLU A 192 -1.80 -2.09 8.59
C GLU A 192 -2.19 -3.37 9.33
N SER A 193 -2.22 -4.48 8.60
CA SER A 193 -2.52 -5.80 9.14
C SER A 193 -1.54 -6.85 8.64
N ILE A 194 -1.49 -7.98 9.33
CA ILE A 194 -0.80 -9.19 8.85
C ILE A 194 -1.72 -10.39 9.01
N SER A 195 -1.69 -11.30 8.04
CA SER A 195 -2.56 -12.46 7.96
C SER A 195 -1.76 -13.75 7.91
N PHE A 196 -2.23 -14.77 8.61
CA PHE A 196 -1.67 -16.12 8.55
C PHE A 196 -2.79 -17.15 8.70
N GLU A 197 -2.91 -18.07 7.75
CA GLU A 197 -3.98 -19.08 7.69
C GLU A 197 -5.38 -18.50 7.85
N GLY A 198 -5.63 -17.33 7.25
CA GLY A 198 -6.92 -16.63 7.31
C GLY A 198 -7.20 -15.92 8.64
N LYS A 199 -6.31 -15.99 9.63
CA LYS A 199 -6.40 -15.18 10.84
C LYS A 199 -5.70 -13.84 10.63
N HIS A 200 -6.42 -12.75 10.86
CA HIS A 200 -5.96 -11.38 10.65
C HIS A 200 -5.58 -10.69 11.97
N TYR A 201 -4.46 -9.98 11.97
CA TYR A 201 -3.98 -9.20 13.10
C TYR A 201 -3.81 -7.74 12.66
N ILE A 202 -4.54 -6.83 13.30
CA ILE A 202 -4.35 -5.39 13.11
C ILE A 202 -3.09 -4.96 13.87
N LEU A 203 -2.14 -4.36 13.16
CA LEU A 203 -0.88 -3.89 13.72
C LEU A 203 -0.99 -2.43 14.15
N GLN A 204 -1.53 -1.58 13.29
CA GLN A 204 -1.63 -0.15 13.57
C GLN A 204 -2.66 0.57 12.68
N ILE A 205 -3.23 1.65 13.20
CA ILE A 205 -4.03 2.61 12.43
C ILE A 205 -3.21 3.89 12.26
N THR A 206 -3.08 4.35 11.02
CA THR A 206 -2.27 5.50 10.63
C THR A 206 -3.16 6.67 10.22
N ASP A 207 -2.93 7.85 10.81
CA ASP A 207 -3.50 9.11 10.31
C ASP A 207 -2.72 9.56 9.07
N LYS A 208 -3.43 9.86 7.97
CA LYS A 208 -2.84 10.45 6.75
C LYS A 208 -3.16 11.94 6.66
N VAL A 209 -2.17 12.75 6.26
CA VAL A 209 -2.36 14.16 5.89
C VAL A 209 -1.98 14.31 4.43
N THR A 210 -2.87 14.89 3.62
CA THR A 210 -2.68 15.02 2.17
C THR A 210 -2.86 16.47 1.71
N THR A 211 -2.39 16.78 0.49
CA THR A 211 -2.64 18.08 -0.17
C THR A 211 -4.13 18.36 -0.43
N GLY A 212 -4.99 17.35 -0.31
CA GLY A 212 -6.38 17.42 -0.74
C GLY A 212 -6.53 17.48 -2.26
N ALA A 213 -7.71 17.87 -2.74
CA ALA A 213 -7.95 17.94 -4.18
C ALA A 213 -7.06 19.00 -4.86
N PRO A 214 -6.57 18.76 -6.10
CA PRO A 214 -6.94 17.64 -6.97
C PRO A 214 -6.05 16.40 -6.85
N PHE A 215 -4.87 16.49 -6.22
CA PHE A 215 -3.84 15.45 -6.32
C PHE A 215 -3.82 14.47 -5.15
N PHE A 216 -4.32 14.86 -3.97
CA PHE A 216 -4.41 14.04 -2.75
C PHE A 216 -3.08 13.42 -2.31
N VAL A 217 -1.95 14.06 -2.61
CA VAL A 217 -0.63 13.51 -2.29
C VAL A 217 -0.35 13.61 -0.81
N GLU A 218 0.19 12.54 -0.25
CA GLU A 218 0.54 12.37 1.15
C GLU A 218 1.72 13.28 1.55
N LEU A 219 1.47 14.13 2.54
CA LEU A 219 2.45 15.02 3.15
C LEU A 219 2.96 14.47 4.49
N GLU A 220 2.11 13.77 5.23
CA GLU A 220 2.43 13.26 6.57
C GLU A 220 1.69 11.97 6.87
N HIS A 221 2.35 11.08 7.62
CA HIS A 221 1.72 9.88 8.22
C HIS A 221 2.06 9.80 9.71
N HIS A 222 1.08 9.41 10.53
CA HIS A 222 1.28 9.31 11.98
C HIS A 222 0.61 8.11 12.60
N GLN A 223 1.35 7.44 13.49
CA GLN A 223 0.92 6.29 14.27
C GLN A 223 1.17 6.54 15.77
N PRO A 224 0.34 6.01 16.67
CA PRO A 224 -1.02 5.53 16.40
C PRO A 224 -1.96 6.68 16.01
N SER A 225 -3.06 6.33 15.34
CA SER A 225 -4.11 7.29 14.99
C SER A 225 -4.72 7.99 16.21
N SER A 226 -5.02 9.28 16.04
CA SER A 226 -5.71 10.12 17.03
C SER A 226 -7.23 9.90 17.11
N LEU A 227 -7.77 8.88 16.43
CA LEU A 227 -9.20 8.58 16.44
C LEU A 227 -9.72 8.20 17.85
N PRO A 228 -10.99 8.49 18.15
CA PRO A 228 -11.69 7.93 19.30
C PRO A 228 -11.69 6.40 19.27
N ASP A 229 -11.63 5.76 20.44
CA ASP A 229 -11.47 4.30 20.54
C ASP A 229 -12.67 3.53 19.98
N ASP A 230 -13.89 4.05 20.13
CA ASP A 230 -15.10 3.47 19.53
C ASP A 230 -15.05 3.48 17.99
N ILE A 231 -14.45 4.52 17.39
CA ILE A 231 -14.23 4.59 15.95
C ILE A 231 -13.11 3.63 15.53
N LYS A 232 -12.04 3.50 16.31
CA LYS A 232 -10.97 2.52 16.04
C LYS A 232 -11.52 1.09 16.05
N GLU A 233 -12.36 0.74 17.03
CA GLU A 233 -13.00 -0.58 17.09
C GLU A 233 -13.85 -0.87 15.86
N GLN A 234 -14.64 0.12 15.40
CA GLN A 234 -15.43 -0.01 14.17
C GLN A 234 -14.55 -0.18 12.92
N VAL A 235 -13.49 0.63 12.80
CA VAL A 235 -12.50 0.53 11.72
C VAL A 235 -11.88 -0.86 11.70
N CYS A 236 -11.39 -1.36 12.84
CA CYS A 236 -10.82 -2.70 12.94
C CYS A 236 -11.82 -3.78 12.49
N LYS A 237 -13.07 -3.72 12.97
CA LYS A 237 -14.10 -4.70 12.58
C LYS A 237 -14.38 -4.67 11.07
N ILE A 238 -14.49 -3.48 10.48
CA ILE A 238 -14.71 -3.32 9.04
C ILE A 238 -13.54 -3.90 8.24
N VAL A 239 -12.31 -3.60 8.65
CA VAL A 239 -11.10 -4.09 7.96
C VAL A 239 -11.00 -5.62 8.06
N LEU A 240 -11.22 -6.20 9.24
CA LEU A 240 -11.20 -7.66 9.42
C LEU A 240 -12.24 -8.35 8.52
N ASN A 241 -13.49 -7.86 8.52
CA ASN A 241 -14.53 -8.39 7.64
C ASN A 241 -14.18 -8.25 6.15
N ALA A 242 -13.52 -7.15 5.77
CA ALA A 242 -13.14 -6.92 4.38
C ALA A 242 -11.98 -7.83 3.94
N LEU A 243 -11.03 -8.13 4.83
CA LEU A 243 -9.95 -9.09 4.58
C LEU A 243 -10.52 -10.52 4.42
N ASP A 244 -11.50 -10.90 5.25
CA ASP A 244 -12.24 -12.16 5.12
C ASP A 244 -12.98 -12.23 3.77
N ALA A 245 -13.72 -11.18 3.40
CA ALA A 245 -14.46 -11.09 2.15
C ALA A 245 -13.56 -11.21 0.91
N LEU A 246 -12.34 -10.68 0.99
CA LEU A 246 -11.33 -10.76 -0.06
C LEU A 246 -10.54 -12.08 -0.05
N HIS A 247 -10.89 -13.01 0.84
CA HIS A 247 -10.20 -14.29 1.02
C HIS A 247 -8.69 -14.15 1.23
N ILE A 248 -8.27 -13.11 1.96
CA ILE A 248 -6.87 -12.97 2.35
C ILE A 248 -6.53 -14.06 3.35
N GLN A 249 -5.45 -14.79 3.11
CA GLN A 249 -4.99 -15.90 3.94
C GLN A 249 -3.61 -15.61 4.52
N TYR A 250 -2.73 -15.00 3.73
CA TYR A 250 -1.32 -14.82 4.06
C TYR A 250 -0.83 -13.42 3.68
N GLY A 251 0.08 -12.90 4.51
CA GLY A 251 0.90 -11.75 4.22
C GLY A 251 0.37 -10.46 4.83
N ALA A 252 1.04 -9.36 4.50
CA ALA A 252 0.64 -8.03 4.95
C ALA A 252 -0.63 -7.54 4.24
N GLY A 253 -1.40 -6.70 4.92
CA GLY A 253 -2.51 -5.93 4.37
C GLY A 253 -2.33 -4.45 4.63
N HIS A 254 -2.71 -3.64 3.64
CA HIS A 254 -2.79 -2.18 3.73
C HIS A 254 -4.19 -1.75 3.32
N SER A 255 -4.99 -1.29 4.28
CA SER A 255 -6.38 -0.89 4.05
C SER A 255 -6.52 0.62 4.18
N GLU A 256 -7.04 1.29 3.17
CA GLU A 256 -7.30 2.73 3.15
C GLU A 256 -8.78 3.00 3.38
N LEU A 257 -9.08 3.90 4.32
CA LEU A 257 -10.46 4.24 4.66
C LEU A 257 -10.64 5.75 4.75
N LYS A 258 -11.87 6.20 4.49
CA LYS A 258 -12.32 7.56 4.81
C LYS A 258 -13.42 7.54 5.85
N ILE A 259 -13.32 8.48 6.78
CA ILE A 259 -14.28 8.70 7.86
C ILE A 259 -14.92 10.06 7.61
N THR A 260 -16.21 10.07 7.27
CA THR A 260 -16.95 11.30 6.99
C THR A 260 -17.13 12.13 8.27
N GLU A 261 -17.50 13.40 8.13
CA GLU A 261 -17.79 14.28 9.26
C GLU A 261 -18.93 13.74 10.16
N ASN A 262 -19.82 12.92 9.61
CA ASN A 262 -20.91 12.28 10.35
C ASN A 262 -20.50 10.95 11.01
N GLY A 263 -19.24 10.52 10.84
CA GLY A 263 -18.70 9.28 11.40
C GLY A 263 -18.88 8.04 10.51
N ASP A 264 -19.42 8.18 9.30
CA ASP A 264 -19.53 7.03 8.38
C ASP A 264 -18.14 6.61 7.88
N ILE A 265 -17.84 5.32 8.01
CA ILE A 265 -16.57 4.74 7.56
C ILE A 265 -16.78 4.11 6.18
N LYS A 266 -15.91 4.44 5.21
CA LYS A 266 -15.91 3.87 3.87
C LYS A 266 -14.53 3.31 3.54
N VAL A 267 -14.48 2.04 3.17
CA VAL A 267 -13.27 1.39 2.65
C VAL A 267 -13.03 1.90 1.22
N ILE A 268 -11.87 2.51 1.02
CA ILE A 268 -11.44 3.05 -0.27
C ILE A 268 -10.65 2.01 -1.05
N GLU A 269 -9.68 1.34 -0.42
CA GLU A 269 -8.87 0.31 -1.09
C GLU A 269 -8.32 -0.66 -0.04
N ILE A 270 -8.12 -1.92 -0.42
CA ILE A 270 -7.37 -2.89 0.38
C ILE A 270 -6.35 -3.56 -0.53
N GLY A 271 -5.07 -3.35 -0.24
CA GLY A 271 -3.96 -4.07 -0.86
C GLY A 271 -3.54 -5.26 -0.01
N ALA A 272 -3.38 -6.44 -0.63
CA ALA A 272 -2.82 -7.65 -0.01
C ALA A 272 -1.28 -7.60 0.05
N ARG A 273 -0.76 -6.46 0.52
CA ARG A 273 0.66 -6.14 0.62
C ARG A 273 0.89 -5.07 1.66
N MET A 274 2.11 -5.01 2.18
CA MET A 274 2.53 -3.96 3.12
C MET A 274 2.45 -2.58 2.47
N GLY A 275 1.98 -1.58 3.22
CA GLY A 275 1.94 -0.17 2.80
C GLY A 275 3.32 0.42 2.49
N GLY A 276 3.36 1.38 1.57
CA GLY A 276 4.54 2.18 1.26
C GLY A 276 4.77 3.33 2.24
N ASP A 277 5.48 4.37 1.79
CA ASP A 277 5.63 5.64 2.52
C ASP A 277 6.14 5.51 3.96
N PHE A 278 7.04 4.54 4.18
CA PHE A 278 7.59 4.19 5.49
C PHE A 278 6.57 3.67 6.52
N ILE A 279 5.27 3.63 6.18
CA ILE A 279 4.18 3.22 7.06
C ILE A 279 4.45 1.82 7.60
N GLY A 280 4.62 0.84 6.69
CA GLY A 280 4.89 -0.54 7.08
C GLY A 280 6.35 -0.82 7.44
N SER A 281 7.30 -0.21 6.73
CA SER A 281 8.73 -0.54 6.87
C SER A 281 9.39 0.06 8.11
N ASN A 282 8.92 1.22 8.58
CA ASN A 282 9.53 1.94 9.71
C ASN A 282 8.49 2.20 10.79
N LEU A 283 7.38 2.85 10.44
CA LEU A 283 6.46 3.42 11.44
C LEU A 283 5.81 2.36 12.33
N VAL A 284 5.38 1.22 11.76
CA VAL A 284 4.78 0.12 12.54
C VAL A 284 5.75 -0.38 13.60
N GLN A 285 7.01 -0.64 13.24
CA GLN A 285 7.99 -1.10 14.22
C GLN A 285 8.27 -0.03 15.27
N LEU A 286 8.42 1.23 14.86
CA LEU A 286 8.66 2.33 15.79
C LEU A 286 7.47 2.61 16.73
N SER A 287 6.23 2.38 16.31
CA SER A 287 5.07 2.64 17.16
C SER A 287 4.68 1.47 18.06
N THR A 288 4.97 0.23 17.63
CA THR A 288 4.46 -0.99 18.28
C THR A 288 5.54 -1.93 18.83
N GLY A 289 6.79 -1.75 18.39
CA GLY A 289 7.90 -2.68 18.61
C GLY A 289 7.87 -3.92 17.70
N TYR A 290 6.85 -4.11 16.86
CA TYR A 290 6.74 -5.27 15.96
C TYR A 290 7.49 -5.03 14.63
N ASP A 291 8.51 -5.84 14.37
CA ASP A 291 9.24 -5.83 13.09
C ASP A 291 8.36 -6.42 11.98
N PHE A 292 7.59 -5.56 11.31
CA PHE A 292 6.62 -5.97 10.31
C PHE A 292 7.28 -6.53 9.04
N LEU A 293 8.46 -6.03 8.65
CA LEU A 293 9.24 -6.58 7.54
C LEU A 293 9.64 -8.03 7.81
N LYS A 294 10.14 -8.31 9.03
CA LYS A 294 10.42 -9.66 9.49
C LYS A 294 9.15 -10.52 9.46
N GLY A 295 8.03 -10.02 9.97
CA GLY A 295 6.74 -10.72 9.94
C GLY A 295 6.32 -11.13 8.52
N VAL A 296 6.44 -10.24 7.53
CA VAL A 296 6.13 -10.55 6.11
C VAL A 296 7.01 -11.67 5.57
N ILE A 297 8.31 -11.66 5.90
CA ILE A 297 9.24 -12.72 5.50
C ILE A 297 8.88 -14.04 6.17
N GLU A 298 8.63 -14.03 7.48
CA GLU A 298 8.25 -15.23 8.25
C GLU A 298 6.96 -15.86 7.72
N VAL A 299 5.94 -15.05 7.36
CA VAL A 299 4.74 -15.58 6.71
C VAL A 299 5.07 -16.28 5.41
N SER A 300 5.90 -15.66 4.54
CA SER A 300 6.23 -16.25 3.23
C SER A 300 7.02 -17.57 3.32
N LEU A 301 7.67 -17.81 4.46
CA LEU A 301 8.45 -19.02 4.75
C LEU A 301 7.68 -20.05 5.58
N GLY A 302 6.49 -19.71 6.07
CA GLY A 302 5.70 -20.56 6.96
C GLY A 302 6.18 -20.63 8.41
N ASP A 303 7.05 -19.69 8.82
CA ASP A 303 7.66 -19.62 10.14
C ASP A 303 7.05 -18.47 10.99
N PHE A 304 5.78 -18.14 10.75
CA PHE A 304 5.11 -16.98 11.35
C PHE A 304 4.84 -17.13 12.84
N HIS A 305 5.04 -16.02 13.57
CA HIS A 305 4.68 -15.89 14.97
C HIS A 305 3.66 -14.76 15.14
N GLU A 306 2.61 -15.01 15.93
CA GLU A 306 1.60 -13.99 16.19
C GLU A 306 2.25 -12.69 16.72
N PRO A 307 1.84 -11.52 16.20
CA PRO A 307 2.43 -10.25 16.58
C PRO A 307 2.16 -9.95 18.06
N LYS A 308 3.19 -9.42 18.72
CA LYS A 308 3.10 -8.92 20.09
C LYS A 308 3.45 -7.44 20.10
N ILE A 309 2.46 -6.62 20.43
CA ILE A 309 2.67 -5.18 20.63
C ILE A 309 3.30 -4.99 22.00
N ILE A 310 4.55 -4.55 22.02
CA ILE A 310 5.37 -4.42 23.24
C ILE A 310 5.67 -2.97 23.59
N GLU A 311 5.46 -2.05 22.65
CA GLU A 311 5.68 -0.63 22.80
C GLU A 311 4.43 0.17 22.42
N GLN A 312 4.35 1.40 22.94
CA GLN A 312 3.31 2.37 22.60
C GLN A 312 3.95 3.75 22.43
N HIS A 313 4.68 3.91 21.33
CA HIS A 313 5.26 5.19 20.94
C HIS A 313 4.44 5.82 19.81
N TYR A 314 4.63 7.13 19.65
CA TYR A 314 4.22 7.83 18.46
C TYR A 314 5.35 7.80 17.44
N SER A 315 5.05 7.40 16.22
CA SER A 315 5.96 7.49 15.09
C SER A 315 5.27 8.21 13.95
N GLY A 316 6.06 8.86 13.10
CA GLY A 316 5.51 9.47 11.90
C GLY A 316 6.59 9.86 10.91
N VAL A 317 6.13 10.15 9.69
CA VAL A 317 6.96 10.72 8.63
C VAL A 317 6.35 12.03 8.16
N TYR A 318 7.20 13.01 7.90
CA TYR A 318 6.87 14.20 7.15
C TYR A 318 7.62 14.17 5.82
N PHE A 319 6.96 14.53 4.73
CA PHE A 319 7.58 14.65 3.41
C PHE A 319 7.87 16.11 3.10
N LEU A 320 9.07 16.38 2.57
CA LEU A 320 9.52 17.70 2.15
C LEU A 320 9.06 18.00 0.72
N SER A 321 8.41 19.14 0.54
CA SER A 321 8.04 19.71 -0.75
C SER A 321 7.88 21.24 -0.66
N GLU A 322 7.38 21.90 -1.69
CA GLU A 322 7.06 23.34 -1.63
C GLU A 322 5.98 23.64 -0.56
N GLU A 323 4.96 22.79 -0.45
CA GLU A 323 3.88 22.90 0.54
C GLU A 323 4.39 22.76 1.98
N THR A 324 5.46 21.99 2.18
CA THR A 324 6.06 21.71 3.48
C THR A 324 7.49 22.27 3.59
N GLN A 325 7.80 23.34 2.85
CA GLN A 325 9.15 23.92 2.80
C GLN A 325 9.70 24.34 4.18
N TYR A 326 8.82 24.58 5.15
CA TYR A 326 9.18 24.87 6.54
C TYR A 326 9.95 23.72 7.22
N LEU A 327 9.86 22.50 6.69
CA LEU A 327 10.62 21.32 7.16
C LEU A 327 12.10 21.38 6.78
N LYS A 328 12.47 22.09 5.70
CA LYS A 328 13.84 22.11 5.18
C LYS A 328 14.91 22.43 6.25
N PRO A 329 14.82 23.54 7.02
CA PRO A 329 15.82 23.83 8.05
C PRO A 329 15.87 22.78 9.17
N ILE A 330 14.75 22.10 9.46
CA ILE A 330 14.68 21.02 10.46
C ILE A 330 15.39 19.78 9.93
N ILE A 331 15.16 19.43 8.66
CA ILE A 331 15.82 18.30 8.00
C ILE A 331 17.33 18.54 7.90
N GLU A 332 17.77 19.75 7.56
CA GLU A 332 19.21 20.10 7.50
C GLU A 332 19.92 19.98 8.85
N HIS A 333 19.19 20.16 9.96
CA HIS A 333 19.73 20.15 11.32
C HIS A 333 19.07 19.07 12.18
N TRP A 334 18.64 17.96 11.56
CA TRP A 334 17.78 16.98 12.25
C TRP A 334 18.45 16.33 13.47
N CYS A 335 19.79 16.23 13.47
CA CYS A 335 20.58 15.75 14.60
C CYS A 335 20.42 16.58 15.88
N ASP A 336 19.93 17.82 15.79
CA ASP A 336 19.65 18.67 16.96
C ASP A 336 18.32 18.31 17.64
N TYR A 337 17.50 17.46 17.00
CA TYR A 337 16.18 17.05 17.48
C TYR A 337 16.22 15.57 17.90
N PRO A 338 16.20 15.25 19.21
CA PRO A 338 16.34 13.87 19.68
C PRO A 338 15.20 12.94 19.26
N GLU A 339 14.03 13.48 18.92
CA GLU A 339 12.88 12.71 18.43
C GLU A 339 13.02 12.30 16.95
N ILE A 340 13.86 12.96 16.16
CA ILE A 340 14.05 12.65 14.74
C ILE A 340 15.12 11.56 14.62
N LEU A 341 14.74 10.44 14.00
CA LEU A 341 15.61 9.26 13.87
C LEU A 341 16.33 9.19 12.52
N GLU A 342 15.70 9.74 11.49
CA GLU A 342 16.17 9.70 10.12
C GLU A 342 15.62 10.90 9.36
N ALA A 343 16.44 11.58 8.57
CA ALA A 343 15.99 12.62 7.66
C ALA A 343 16.91 12.72 6.44
N GLU A 344 16.33 13.02 5.28
CA GLU A 344 17.05 13.06 4.01
C GLU A 344 16.45 14.10 3.06
N ILE A 345 17.31 14.84 2.35
CA ILE A 345 16.92 15.69 1.21
C ILE A 345 17.39 14.98 -0.05
N ASN A 346 16.44 14.50 -0.84
CA ASN A 346 16.66 13.82 -2.11
C ASN A 346 16.83 14.83 -3.27
N ASN A 347 16.22 16.01 -3.15
CA ASN A 347 16.30 17.08 -4.15
C ASN A 347 16.29 18.46 -3.48
N GLU A 348 17.29 19.29 -3.78
CA GLU A 348 17.39 20.65 -3.23
C GLU A 348 16.34 21.62 -3.78
N GLU A 349 15.89 21.38 -5.02
CA GLU A 349 14.82 22.17 -5.65
C GLU A 349 13.47 21.64 -5.17
N LEU A 350 12.78 22.44 -4.38
CA LEU A 350 11.42 22.14 -3.93
C LEU A 350 10.44 22.43 -5.06
N ARG A 351 9.46 21.54 -5.22
CA ARG A 351 8.38 21.67 -6.20
C ARG A 351 7.04 21.48 -5.52
N ARG A 352 6.01 22.10 -6.07
CA ARG A 352 4.62 21.77 -5.77
C ARG A 352 4.35 20.31 -6.09
N VAL A 353 3.65 19.61 -5.20
CA VAL A 353 3.47 18.17 -5.32
C VAL A 353 2.22 17.86 -6.13
N GLU A 354 2.40 17.20 -7.27
CA GLU A 354 1.31 16.67 -8.09
C GLU A 354 1.25 15.14 -8.02
N CYS A 355 2.38 14.50 -7.71
CA CYS A 355 2.48 13.09 -7.42
C CYS A 355 3.52 12.81 -6.31
N SER A 356 3.48 11.61 -5.72
CA SER A 356 4.40 11.22 -4.64
C SER A 356 5.89 11.26 -5.05
N GLY A 357 6.21 11.27 -6.34
CA GLY A 357 7.57 11.43 -6.87
C GLY A 357 8.12 12.85 -6.82
N ASP A 358 7.26 13.86 -6.63
CA ASP A 358 7.67 15.28 -6.53
C ASP A 358 8.19 15.65 -5.12
N ARG A 359 8.10 14.72 -4.16
CA ARG A 359 8.59 14.90 -2.79
C ARG A 359 10.13 14.94 -2.79
N SER A 360 10.67 16.02 -2.26
CA SER A 360 12.09 16.37 -2.28
C SER A 360 12.89 15.79 -1.11
N GLY A 361 12.25 15.13 -0.15
CA GLY A 361 12.90 14.59 1.04
C GLY A 361 11.88 14.13 2.08
N TYR A 362 12.37 13.74 3.25
CA TYR A 362 11.54 13.30 4.37
C TYR A 362 12.26 13.43 5.71
N LEU A 363 11.52 13.36 6.80
CA LEU A 363 12.03 13.04 8.13
C LEU A 363 11.09 12.05 8.83
N ILE A 364 11.67 11.13 9.61
CA ILE A 364 10.98 10.13 10.40
C ILE A 364 11.29 10.38 11.87
N TYR A 365 10.25 10.35 12.72
CA TYR A 365 10.38 10.55 14.16
C TYR A 365 9.83 9.38 14.97
N GLN A 366 10.29 9.28 16.22
CA GLN A 366 9.68 8.48 17.29
C GLN A 366 9.67 9.29 18.59
N SER A 367 8.57 9.25 19.34
CA SER A 367 8.42 10.05 20.57
C SER A 367 7.28 9.54 21.46
N ASP A 368 7.18 10.07 22.68
CA ASP A 368 6.12 9.69 23.65
C ASP A 368 4.76 10.38 23.39
N LYS A 369 4.71 11.33 22.46
CA LYS A 369 3.50 12.06 22.06
C LYS A 369 3.58 12.40 20.58
N LYS A 370 2.47 12.54 19.86
CA LYS A 370 2.50 12.95 18.45
C LYS A 370 3.38 14.20 18.27
N TYR A 371 4.50 14.04 17.57
CA TYR A 371 5.41 15.13 17.24
C TYR A 371 4.70 16.03 16.24
N LYS A 372 4.67 17.33 16.52
CA LYS A 372 4.06 18.36 15.67
C LYS A 372 5.11 19.41 15.41
N ILE A 373 5.34 19.69 14.12
CA ILE A 373 6.26 20.71 13.65
C ILE A 373 5.52 22.00 13.39
#